data_AF-A0A820X5L6-F1
#
_entry.id   AF-A0A820X5L6-F1
#
_cell.length_a   1.000
_cell.length_b   1.000
_cell.length_c   1.000
_cell.angle_alpha   90.00
_cell.angle_beta   90.00
_cell.angle_gamma   90.00
#
_symmetry.space_group_name_H-M   'P 1'
#
loop_
_entity.id
_entity.type
_entity.pdbx_description
1 polymer ?
#
loop_
_entity_poly.entity_id
_entity_poly.type
_entity_poly.pdbx_seq_one_letter_code
_entity_poly.pdbx_strand_id
1 'polypeptide(L)'
;MRSTRTVKSVDTRTTNNNDSRVVLNVGGMRFETQRATLKKLPATRLSKLTPQLSYYDPVLNEYFFDRHPGVFSQILNYYRTGKLHYPTNVCGPLFEDELSYWGIQREEVEPCCWMTYTKHRSTQDTLQTLDSLELETVRSTTNDLIKKFDWENDFQLITSGH
;
A
#
# COMPACT_ATOMS: atom_id res chain seq x y z
N MET A 1 -49.72 -38.16 -31.76
CA MET A 1 -49.41 -36.91 -31.04
C MET A 1 -47.89 -36.72 -31.04
N ARG A 2 -47.35 -35.90 -31.95
CA ARG A 2 -45.89 -35.62 -32.03
C ARG A 2 -45.55 -34.50 -31.05
N SER A 3 -44.82 -34.84 -30.00
CA SER A 3 -44.32 -33.88 -29.01
C SER A 3 -43.09 -33.15 -29.57
N THR A 4 -43.25 -31.87 -29.88
CA THR A 4 -42.20 -30.98 -30.34
C THR A 4 -41.31 -30.59 -29.17
N ARG A 5 -40.07 -31.09 -29.16
CA ARG A 5 -39.03 -30.75 -28.18
C ARG A 5 -38.37 -29.44 -28.61
N THR A 6 -38.75 -28.34 -27.98
CA THR A 6 -38.13 -27.02 -28.18
C THR A 6 -36.70 -27.03 -27.62
N VAL A 7 -35.71 -26.96 -28.50
CA VAL A 7 -34.31 -26.74 -28.12
C VAL A 7 -34.17 -25.26 -27.76
N LYS A 8 -33.92 -24.96 -26.47
CA LYS A 8 -33.51 -23.61 -26.05
C LYS A 8 -32.08 -23.38 -26.56
N SER A 9 -31.93 -22.42 -27.47
CA SER A 9 -30.66 -21.91 -27.94
C SER A 9 -29.84 -21.40 -26.75
N VAL A 10 -28.75 -22.09 -26.44
CA VAL A 10 -27.71 -21.57 -25.56
C VAL A 10 -27.00 -20.49 -26.34
N ASP A 11 -27.26 -19.22 -26.00
CA ASP A 11 -26.49 -18.08 -26.48
C ASP A 11 -25.05 -18.18 -25.93
N THR A 12 -24.19 -18.91 -26.62
CA THR A 12 -22.74 -18.73 -26.50
C THR A 12 -22.37 -17.41 -27.16
N ARG A 13 -22.58 -16.30 -26.44
CA ARG A 13 -21.80 -15.10 -26.68
C ARG A 13 -20.37 -15.46 -26.35
N THR A 14 -19.57 -15.72 -27.38
CA THR A 14 -18.11 -15.67 -27.32
C THR A 14 -17.73 -14.27 -26.85
N THR A 15 -17.71 -14.05 -25.53
CA THR A 15 -17.14 -12.84 -24.95
C THR A 15 -15.70 -12.81 -25.43
N ASN A 16 -15.34 -11.81 -26.25
CA ASN A 16 -13.97 -11.58 -26.65
C ASN A 16 -13.07 -11.75 -25.43
N ASN A 17 -12.17 -12.73 -25.48
CA ASN A 17 -11.30 -13.10 -24.35
C ASN A 17 -10.49 -11.88 -23.83
N ASN A 18 -10.31 -10.86 -24.68
CA ASN A 18 -9.68 -9.58 -24.36
C ASN A 18 -10.46 -8.71 -23.36
N ASP A 19 -11.79 -8.82 -23.26
CA ASP A 19 -12.57 -8.03 -22.28
C ASP A 19 -12.43 -8.57 -20.85
N SER A 20 -11.97 -9.83 -20.73
CA SER A 20 -11.72 -10.48 -19.45
C SER A 20 -10.43 -10.01 -18.78
N ARG A 21 -9.49 -9.43 -19.54
CA ARG A 21 -8.18 -9.00 -19.06
C ARG A 21 -8.17 -7.50 -18.80
N VAL A 22 -7.26 -7.08 -17.93
CA VAL A 22 -7.04 -5.68 -17.57
C VAL A 22 -5.54 -5.43 -17.45
N VAL A 23 -5.11 -4.27 -17.95
CA VAL A 23 -3.73 -3.79 -17.85
C VAL A 23 -3.66 -2.75 -16.74
N LEU A 24 -2.70 -2.96 -15.84
CA LEU A 24 -2.38 -2.08 -14.72
C LEU A 24 -0.94 -1.60 -14.92
N ASN A 25 -0.78 -0.34 -15.32
CA ASN A 25 0.51 0.31 -15.45
C ASN A 25 0.89 0.91 -14.10
N VAL A 26 1.88 0.32 -13.43
CA VAL A 26 2.34 0.73 -12.10
C VAL A 26 3.77 1.24 -12.21
N GLY A 27 3.99 2.53 -11.98
CA GLY A 27 5.31 3.16 -12.09
C GLY A 27 5.96 2.98 -13.47
N GLY A 28 5.16 2.86 -14.53
CA GLY A 28 5.62 2.59 -15.90
C GLY A 28 5.69 1.11 -16.28
N MET A 29 5.58 0.18 -15.32
CA MET A 29 5.59 -1.26 -15.58
C MET A 29 4.16 -1.77 -15.80
N ARG A 30 3.92 -2.43 -16.94
CA ARG A 30 2.61 -2.99 -17.29
C ARG A 30 2.43 -4.39 -16.71
N PHE A 31 1.43 -4.52 -15.84
CA PHE A 31 0.96 -5.79 -15.31
C PHE A 31 -0.36 -6.16 -15.97
N GLU A 32 -0.48 -7.42 -16.38
CA GLU A 32 -1.71 -7.91 -16.98
C GLU A 32 -2.31 -9.04 -16.11
N THR A 33 -3.62 -8.97 -15.90
CA THR A 33 -4.36 -9.98 -15.13
C THR A 33 -5.82 -10.07 -15.59
N GLN A 34 -6.56 -11.04 -15.08
CA GLN A 34 -8.00 -11.14 -15.32
C GLN A 34 -8.76 -10.20 -14.38
N ARG A 35 -9.84 -9.57 -14.88
CA ARG A 35 -10.76 -8.78 -14.05
C ARG A 35 -11.32 -9.61 -12.89
N ALA A 36 -11.59 -10.89 -13.12
CA ALA A 36 -12.03 -11.84 -12.10
C ALA A 36 -11.03 -11.99 -10.94
N THR A 37 -9.72 -11.95 -11.22
CA THR A 37 -8.68 -11.99 -10.19
C THR A 37 -8.81 -10.83 -9.22
N LEU A 38 -9.08 -9.63 -9.73
CA LEU A 38 -9.22 -8.43 -8.89
C LEU A 38 -10.48 -8.44 -8.01
N LYS A 39 -11.47 -9.27 -8.34
CA LYS A 39 -12.71 -9.43 -7.56
C LYS A 39 -12.56 -10.42 -6.40
N LYS A 40 -11.48 -11.20 -6.33
CA LYS A 40 -11.26 -12.18 -5.25
C LYS A 40 -11.07 -11.55 -3.88
N LEU A 41 -10.55 -10.32 -3.82
CA LEU A 41 -10.38 -9.55 -2.58
C LEU A 41 -11.31 -8.33 -2.63
N PRO A 42 -12.57 -8.46 -2.13
CA PRO A 42 -13.51 -7.35 -2.14
C PRO A 42 -13.02 -6.20 -1.23
N ALA A 43 -13.62 -5.02 -1.40
CA ALA A 43 -13.31 -3.80 -0.64
C ALA A 43 -11.90 -3.18 -0.83
N THR A 44 -11.00 -3.83 -1.56
CA THR A 44 -9.70 -3.28 -1.96
C THR A 44 -9.81 -2.26 -3.11
N ARG A 45 -8.75 -1.48 -3.37
CA ARG A 45 -8.71 -0.50 -4.48
C ARG A 45 -8.90 -1.18 -5.85
N LEU A 46 -8.20 -2.29 -6.09
CA LEU A 46 -8.26 -2.98 -7.40
C LEU A 46 -9.61 -3.67 -7.65
N SER A 47 -10.33 -4.05 -6.59
CA SER A 47 -11.69 -4.60 -6.74
C SER A 47 -12.69 -3.55 -7.25
N LYS A 48 -12.39 -2.25 -7.08
CA LYS A 48 -13.26 -1.11 -7.39
C LYS A 48 -12.89 -0.41 -8.70
N LEU A 49 -12.05 -1.01 -9.54
CA LEU A 49 -11.68 -0.40 -10.83
C LEU A 49 -12.90 -0.26 -11.75
N THR A 50 -13.07 0.94 -12.29
CA THR A 50 -14.09 1.31 -13.25
C THR A 50 -13.53 2.32 -14.26
N PRO A 51 -13.97 2.34 -15.52
CA PRO A 51 -13.48 3.28 -16.53
C PRO A 51 -13.71 4.77 -16.21
N GLN A 52 -14.57 5.09 -15.24
CA GLN A 52 -14.86 6.46 -14.79
C GLN A 52 -13.77 7.05 -13.90
N LEU A 53 -12.76 6.28 -13.52
CA LEU A 53 -11.69 6.72 -12.64
C LEU A 53 -10.70 7.60 -13.42
N SER A 54 -10.21 8.66 -12.78
CA SER A 54 -9.29 9.64 -13.40
C SER A 54 -7.96 9.05 -13.85
N TYR A 55 -7.60 7.87 -13.35
CA TYR A 55 -6.38 7.17 -13.67
C TYR A 55 -6.56 6.06 -14.72
N TYR A 56 -7.70 6.02 -15.41
CA TYR A 56 -7.92 5.15 -16.57
C TYR A 56 -7.61 5.89 -17.87
N ASP A 57 -6.76 5.31 -18.70
CA ASP A 57 -6.45 5.78 -20.05
C ASP A 57 -7.33 5.02 -21.07
N PRO A 58 -8.31 5.68 -21.72
CA PRO A 58 -9.19 5.02 -22.68
C PRO A 58 -8.50 4.72 -24.03
N VAL A 59 -7.40 5.41 -24.36
CA VAL A 59 -6.65 5.20 -25.60
C VAL A 59 -5.80 3.93 -25.48
N LEU A 60 -5.09 3.80 -24.37
CA LEU A 60 -4.25 2.62 -24.09
C LEU A 60 -5.03 1.46 -23.43
N ASN A 61 -6.26 1.71 -22.98
CA ASN A 61 -7.10 0.74 -22.25
C ASN A 61 -6.38 0.17 -21.01
N GLU A 62 -5.74 1.06 -20.23
CA GLU A 62 -4.97 0.70 -19.04
C GLU A 62 -5.26 1.63 -17.86
N TYR A 63 -4.97 1.16 -16.64
CA TYR A 63 -5.03 1.99 -15.44
C TYR A 63 -3.61 2.35 -15.01
N PHE A 64 -3.34 3.64 -14.79
CA PHE A 64 -2.03 4.12 -14.33
C PHE A 64 -2.00 4.36 -12.82
N PHE A 65 -0.94 3.89 -12.16
CA PHE A 65 -0.69 4.14 -10.75
C PHE A 65 0.76 4.54 -10.56
N ASP A 66 1.00 5.73 -10.01
CA ASP A 66 2.34 6.22 -9.69
C ASP A 66 2.86 5.62 -8.38
N ARG A 67 3.01 4.29 -8.36
CA ARG A 67 3.39 3.47 -7.18
C ARG A 67 4.55 2.54 -7.51
N HIS A 68 5.07 1.85 -6.49
CA HIS A 68 6.27 1.01 -6.63
C HIS A 68 5.98 -0.31 -7.40
N PRO A 69 6.52 -0.51 -8.62
CA PRO A 69 6.22 -1.71 -9.43
C PRO A 69 6.72 -3.03 -8.80
N GLY A 70 7.89 -3.00 -8.16
CA GLY A 70 8.44 -4.18 -7.48
C GLY A 70 7.52 -4.73 -6.38
N VAL A 71 7.05 -3.87 -5.47
CA VAL A 71 6.08 -4.23 -4.44
C VAL A 71 4.75 -4.69 -5.04
N PHE A 72 4.28 -4.02 -6.08
CA PHE A 72 3.02 -4.35 -6.73
C PHE A 72 2.95 -5.81 -7.21
N SER A 73 4.07 -6.42 -7.57
CA SER A 73 4.12 -7.84 -7.92
C SER A 73 3.58 -8.74 -6.79
N GLN A 74 3.92 -8.44 -5.53
CA GLN A 74 3.42 -9.18 -4.38
C GLN A 74 1.96 -8.88 -4.08
N ILE A 75 1.55 -7.62 -4.22
CA ILE A 75 0.15 -7.20 -4.11
C ILE A 75 -0.70 -7.99 -5.11
N LEU A 76 -0.31 -8.02 -6.38
CA LEU A 76 -1.05 -8.76 -7.42
C LEU A 76 -1.03 -10.27 -7.17
N ASN A 77 0.08 -10.81 -6.64
CA ASN A 77 0.17 -12.22 -6.32
C ASN A 77 -0.82 -12.61 -5.20
N TYR A 78 -1.06 -11.72 -4.23
CA TYR A 78 -2.07 -11.93 -3.20
C TYR A 78 -3.48 -12.13 -3.79
N TYR A 79 -3.89 -11.34 -4.79
CA TYR A 79 -5.17 -11.58 -5.50
C TYR A 79 -5.18 -12.92 -6.23
N ARG A 80 -4.04 -13.41 -6.72
CA ARG A 80 -3.96 -14.67 -7.47
C ARG A 80 -4.11 -15.87 -6.54
N THR A 81 -3.35 -15.88 -5.45
CA THR A 81 -3.17 -17.03 -4.54
C THR A 81 -4.08 -17.00 -3.32
N GLY A 82 -4.55 -15.82 -2.91
CA GLY A 82 -5.21 -15.60 -1.62
C GLY A 82 -4.26 -15.63 -0.44
N LYS A 83 -2.95 -15.61 -0.66
CA LYS A 83 -1.91 -15.68 0.38
C LYS A 83 -0.99 -14.46 0.33
N LEU A 84 -0.96 -13.68 1.40
CA LEU A 84 -0.16 -12.46 1.49
C LEU A 84 1.22 -12.79 2.08
N HIS A 85 2.27 -12.55 1.29
CA HIS A 85 3.65 -12.78 1.69
C HIS A 85 4.44 -11.47 1.74
N TYR A 86 5.30 -11.32 2.74
CA TYR A 86 6.22 -10.19 2.81
C TYR A 86 7.38 -10.37 1.82
N PRO A 87 7.68 -9.36 1.00
CA PRO A 87 8.90 -9.35 0.19
C PRO A 87 10.16 -9.30 1.06
N THR A 88 11.22 -9.94 0.60
CA THR A 88 12.54 -9.98 1.29
C THR A 88 13.52 -8.93 0.80
N ASN A 89 13.19 -8.25 -0.30
CA ASN A 89 14.06 -7.31 -1.00
C ASN A 89 13.65 -5.84 -0.80
N VAL A 90 12.65 -5.56 0.03
CA VAL A 90 12.23 -4.20 0.42
C VAL A 90 12.03 -4.14 1.93
N CYS A 91 12.12 -2.95 2.51
CA CYS A 91 11.89 -2.78 3.93
C CYS A 91 10.39 -2.90 4.28
N GLY A 92 10.10 -3.35 5.52
CA GLY A 92 8.74 -3.49 6.03
C GLY A 92 7.89 -2.22 5.90
N PRO A 93 8.36 -1.02 6.31
CA PRO A 93 7.58 0.21 6.21
C PRO A 93 7.13 0.53 4.78
N LEU A 94 8.02 0.41 3.79
CA LEU A 94 7.68 0.63 2.38
C LEU A 94 6.58 -0.33 1.91
N PHE A 95 6.63 -1.59 2.35
CA PHE A 95 5.59 -2.56 2.01
C PHE A 95 4.25 -2.23 2.69
N GLU A 96 4.27 -1.80 3.95
CA GLU A 96 3.08 -1.38 4.70
C GLU A 96 2.39 -0.16 4.08
N ASP A 97 3.17 0.83 3.63
CA ASP A 97 2.64 2.00 2.91
C ASP A 97 1.93 1.60 1.61
N GLU A 98 2.49 0.64 0.88
CA GLU A 98 1.85 0.08 -0.31
C GLU A 98 0.59 -0.71 0.03
N LEU A 99 0.61 -1.57 1.06
CA LEU A 99 -0.59 -2.31 1.51
C LEU A 99 -1.73 -1.35 1.84
N SER A 100 -1.43 -0.28 2.58
CA SER A 100 -2.38 0.78 2.91
C SER A 100 -2.94 1.45 1.65
N TYR A 101 -2.08 1.81 0.69
CA TYR A 101 -2.51 2.40 -0.59
C TYR A 101 -3.49 1.49 -1.35
N TRP A 102 -3.21 0.18 -1.42
CA TRP A 102 -4.03 -0.81 -2.12
C TRP A 102 -5.27 -1.25 -1.33
N GLY A 103 -5.38 -0.83 -0.07
CA GLY A 103 -6.49 -1.14 0.83
C GLY A 103 -6.47 -2.59 1.31
N ILE A 104 -5.28 -3.13 1.57
CA ILE A 104 -5.06 -4.49 2.09
C ILE A 104 -4.62 -4.38 3.55
N GLN A 105 -5.16 -5.24 4.41
CA GLN A 105 -4.83 -5.25 5.83
C GLN A 105 -3.54 -6.04 6.07
N ARG A 106 -2.64 -5.49 6.89
CA ARG A 106 -1.35 -6.11 7.24
C ARG A 106 -1.53 -7.40 8.06
N GLU A 107 -2.68 -7.59 8.68
CA GLU A 107 -3.02 -8.75 9.50
C GLU A 107 -3.28 -10.01 8.67
N GLU A 108 -3.46 -9.89 7.35
CA GLU A 108 -3.73 -11.01 6.43
C GLU A 108 -2.46 -11.77 6.02
N VAL A 109 -1.30 -11.44 6.61
CA VAL A 109 0.00 -12.01 6.28
C VAL A 109 0.09 -13.47 6.71
N GLU A 110 0.57 -14.32 5.80
CA GLU A 110 0.77 -15.74 6.06
C GLU A 110 1.80 -15.99 7.17
N PRO A 111 1.62 -17.05 7.98
CA PRO A 111 2.51 -17.36 9.11
C PRO A 111 3.99 -17.48 8.76
N CYS A 112 4.31 -17.94 7.54
CA CYS A 112 5.70 -18.07 7.09
C CYS A 112 6.43 -16.71 6.99
N CYS A 113 5.70 -15.59 6.95
CA CYS A 113 6.23 -14.25 6.83
C CYS A 113 6.18 -13.45 8.14
N TRP A 114 5.60 -14.01 9.21
CA TRP A 114 5.47 -13.31 10.49
C TRP A 114 6.81 -12.91 11.08
N MET A 115 7.86 -13.72 10.95
CA MET A 115 9.17 -13.39 11.50
C MET A 115 9.80 -12.17 10.83
N THR A 116 9.67 -12.06 9.51
CA THR A 116 10.13 -10.90 8.75
C THR A 116 9.34 -9.66 9.17
N TYR A 117 8.02 -9.80 9.25
CA TYR A 117 7.10 -8.76 9.70
C TYR A 117 7.42 -8.25 11.11
N THR A 118 7.51 -9.14 12.11
CA THR A 118 7.76 -8.77 13.50
C THR A 118 9.15 -8.18 13.68
N LYS A 119 10.17 -8.71 13.00
CA LYS A 119 11.52 -8.15 13.04
C LYS A 119 11.54 -6.70 12.57
N HIS A 120 10.93 -6.41 11.41
CA HIS A 120 10.86 -5.04 10.92
C HIS A 120 10.14 -4.13 11.91
N ARG A 121 9.01 -4.56 12.47
CA ARG A 121 8.25 -3.74 13.42
C ARG A 121 9.01 -3.49 14.70
N SER A 122 9.60 -4.52 15.31
CA SER A 122 10.41 -4.37 16.51
C SER A 122 11.59 -3.44 16.28
N THR A 123 12.26 -3.52 15.12
CA THR A 123 13.33 -2.58 14.78
C THR A 123 12.81 -1.15 14.68
N GLN A 124 11.67 -0.90 14.02
CA GLN A 124 11.08 0.44 13.96
C GLN A 124 10.72 0.98 15.34
N ASP A 125 10.07 0.17 16.18
CA ASP A 125 9.69 0.56 17.55
C ASP A 125 10.94 0.93 18.38
N THR A 126 12.03 0.16 18.25
CA THR A 126 13.30 0.48 18.93
C THR A 126 13.93 1.77 18.40
N LEU A 127 13.94 1.98 17.08
CA LEU A 127 14.50 3.20 16.48
C LEU A 127 13.71 4.45 16.92
N GLN A 128 12.39 4.37 16.94
CA GLN A 128 11.54 5.47 17.39
C GLN A 128 11.77 5.79 18.87
N THR A 129 12.00 4.76 19.70
CA THR A 129 12.34 4.94 21.11
C THR A 129 13.69 5.64 21.26
N LEU A 130 14.70 5.23 20.48
CA LEU A 130 16.03 5.86 20.50
C LEU A 130 15.98 7.34 20.08
N ASP A 131 15.26 7.65 19.01
CA ASP A 131 15.10 9.02 18.51
C ASP A 131 14.41 9.93 19.56
N SER A 132 13.41 9.39 20.24
CA SER A 132 12.74 10.09 21.35
C SER A 132 13.70 10.39 22.49
N LEU A 133 14.55 9.43 22.88
CA LEU A 133 15.54 9.60 23.94
C LEU A 133 16.65 10.60 23.57
N GLU A 134 17.05 10.65 22.30
CA GLU A 134 18.03 11.61 21.80
C GLU A 134 17.49 13.05 21.94
N LEU A 135 16.26 13.29 21.51
CA LEU A 135 15.58 14.58 21.66
C LEU A 135 15.44 15.00 23.13
N GLU A 136 15.11 14.06 24.03
CA GLU A 136 15.03 14.34 25.47
C GLU A 136 16.38 14.72 26.06
N THR A 137 17.45 14.05 25.64
CA THR A 137 18.82 14.34 26.11
C THR A 137 19.29 15.71 25.63
N VAL A 138 19.01 16.06 24.38
CA VAL A 138 19.30 17.40 23.83
C VAL A 138 18.50 18.48 24.57
N ARG A 139 17.22 18.24 24.86
CA ARG A 139 16.40 19.15 25.66
C ARG A 139 16.95 19.33 27.07
N SER A 140 17.41 18.25 27.72
CA SER A 140 18.01 18.34 29.05
C SER A 140 19.31 19.15 29.03
N THR A 141 20.22 18.83 28.12
CA THR A 141 21.52 19.53 28.02
C THR A 141 21.36 21.00 27.66
N THR A 142 20.45 21.35 26.75
CA THR A 142 20.14 22.75 26.44
C THR A 142 19.58 23.49 27.65
N ASN A 143 18.62 22.90 28.38
CA ASN A 143 18.09 23.49 29.61
C ASN A 143 19.17 23.68 30.68
N ASP A 144 20.09 22.71 30.83
CA ASP A 144 21.20 22.81 31.78
C ASP A 144 22.19 23.90 31.39
N LEU A 145 22.47 24.07 30.10
CA LEU A 145 23.30 25.17 29.59
C LEU A 145 22.63 26.54 29.82
N ILE A 146 21.33 26.66 29.54
CA ILE A 146 20.55 27.90 29.75
C ILE A 146 20.63 28.33 31.22
N LYS A 147 20.43 27.40 32.16
CA LYS A 147 20.56 27.65 33.60
C LYS A 147 21.99 27.99 34.01
N LYS A 148 22.98 27.31 33.44
CA LYS A 148 24.40 27.48 33.81
C LYS A 148 24.97 28.83 33.39
N PHE A 149 24.48 29.41 32.29
CA PHE A 149 24.91 30.72 31.81
C PHE A 149 23.97 31.87 32.23
N ASP A 150 22.98 31.60 33.09
CA ASP A 150 22.00 32.56 33.62
C ASP A 150 21.25 33.37 32.54
N TRP A 151 21.08 32.79 31.34
CA TRP A 151 20.41 33.42 30.20
C TRP A 151 18.89 33.60 30.40
N GLU A 152 18.34 33.06 31.50
CA GLU A 152 16.93 33.23 31.86
C GLU A 152 16.58 34.71 32.15
N ASN A 153 17.54 35.51 32.64
CA ASN A 153 17.36 36.94 32.90
C ASN A 153 17.58 37.83 31.67
N ASP A 154 18.47 37.44 30.76
CA ASP A 154 18.81 38.23 29.57
C ASP A 154 17.73 38.20 28.47
N PHE A 155 16.97 37.10 28.36
CA PHE A 155 15.87 36.99 27.39
C PHE A 155 14.63 37.82 27.76
N GLN A 156 14.41 38.09 29.05
CA GLN A 156 13.34 39.00 29.49
C GLN A 156 13.68 40.46 29.17
N LEU A 157 14.95 40.87 29.26
CA LEU A 157 15.38 42.24 28.98
C LEU A 157 15.31 42.61 27.48
N ILE A 158 15.38 41.65 26.56
CA ILE A 158 15.24 41.88 25.10
C ILE A 158 13.77 41.98 24.68
N THR A 159 12.83 41.39 25.41
CA THR A 159 11.39 41.44 25.09
C THR A 159 10.62 42.51 25.89
N SER A 160 11.19 43.02 26.99
CA SER A 160 10.60 44.11 27.79
C SER A 160 11.31 45.47 27.66
N GLY A 161 12.32 45.59 26.78
CA GLY A 161 13.04 46.84 26.51
C GLY A 161 12.66 47.45 25.17
N HIS A 162 11.75 48.44 25.21
CA HIS A 162 11.52 49.53 24.23
C HIS A 162 11.40 49.18 22.73
#